data_AF-A0A7W9TC15-F1
#
_entry.id   AF-A0A7W9TC15-F1
#
_cell.length_a   1.000
_cell.length_b   1.000
_cell.length_c   1.000
_cell.angle_alpha   90.00
_cell.angle_beta   90.00
_cell.angle_gamma   90.00
#
_symmetry.space_group_name_H-M   'P 1'
#
loop_
_entity.id
_entity.type
_entity.pdbx_description
1 polymer ?
#
loop_
_entity_poly.entity_id
_entity_poly.type
_entity_poly.pdbx_seq_one_letter_code
_entity_poly.pdbx_strand_id
1 'polypeptide(L)'
;MTLLPVFAGLVAGWVALRGLLAHPLLPLWVKTSVFWTVPLTAVIWLFIMAADDPVLFPETAPCPREPYREGVIGSGKVWGVSTPFPPRAYCEWEDGTVYELAPGAEFLFWVFFALTAVALAAGLWHALRDPRSLLR
;
A
#
# COMPACT_ATOMS: atom_id res chain seq x y z
N MET A 1 9.01 1.37 19.57
CA MET A 1 8.97 2.13 18.30
C MET A 1 8.93 3.60 18.64
N THR A 2 9.90 4.37 18.15
CA THR A 2 10.12 5.75 18.56
C THR A 2 9.10 6.68 17.91
N LEU A 3 8.47 7.57 18.68
CA LEU A 3 7.52 8.57 18.18
C LEU A 3 8.17 9.59 17.23
N LEU A 4 9.49 9.76 17.35
CA LEU A 4 10.31 10.69 16.58
C LEU A 4 10.23 10.46 15.05
N PRO A 5 10.48 9.25 14.50
CA PRO A 5 10.34 9.01 13.05
C PRO A 5 8.91 9.22 12.54
N VAL A 6 7.89 8.88 13.34
CA VAL A 6 6.49 9.12 12.98
C VAL A 6 6.23 10.62 12.87
N PHE A 7 6.66 11.39 13.87
CA PHE A 7 6.53 12.85 13.87
C PHE A 7 7.28 13.49 12.70
N ALA A 8 8.54 13.09 12.48
CA ALA A 8 9.34 13.59 11.37
C ALA A 8 8.70 13.29 10.01
N GLY A 9 8.14 12.08 9.84
CA GLY A 9 7.41 11.70 8.64
C GLY A 9 6.14 12.54 8.42
N LEU A 10 5.36 12.80 9.48
CA LEU A 10 4.17 13.65 9.41
C LEU A 10 4.52 15.09 9.04
N VAL A 11 5.56 15.66 9.65
CA VAL A 11 6.03 17.02 9.33
C VAL A 11 6.52 17.09 7.88
N ALA A 12 7.33 16.12 7.43
CA ALA A 12 7.81 16.06 6.06
C ALA A 12 6.65 15.93 5.05
N GLY A 13 5.67 15.07 5.35
CA GLY A 13 4.46 14.90 4.53
C GLY A 13 3.62 16.17 4.46
N TRP A 14 3.48 16.90 5.58
CA TRP A 14 2.77 18.17 5.61
C TRP A 14 3.47 19.24 4.77
N VAL A 15 4.79 19.38 4.89
CA VAL A 15 5.59 20.32 4.09
C VAL A 15 5.50 19.96 2.60
N ALA A 16 5.62 18.67 2.27
CA ALA A 16 5.49 18.16 0.91
C ALA A 16 4.13 18.50 0.31
N LEU A 17 3.05 18.27 1.06
CA LEU A 17 1.68 18.57 0.62
C LEU A 17 1.49 20.07 0.38
N ARG A 18 1.97 20.93 1.29
CA ARG A 18 1.90 22.38 1.08
C ARG A 18 2.69 22.84 -0.14
N GLY A 19 3.91 22.33 -0.32
CA GLY A 19 4.70 22.62 -1.51
C GLY A 19 4.04 22.15 -2.80
N LEU A 20 3.37 20.98 -2.78
CA LEU A 20 2.60 20.48 -3.91
C LEU A 20 1.42 21.39 -4.26
N LEU A 21 0.69 21.88 -3.24
CA LEU A 21 -0.44 22.79 -3.43
C LEU A 21 0.00 24.15 -3.97
N ALA A 22 1.11 24.69 -3.45
CA ALA A 22 1.69 25.95 -3.90
C ALA A 22 2.38 25.85 -5.27
N HIS A 23 2.65 24.64 -5.76
CA HIS A 23 3.43 24.43 -6.98
C HIS A 23 2.74 25.07 -8.21
N PRO A 24 3.37 26.06 -8.87
CA PRO A 24 2.72 26.85 -9.93
C PRO A 24 2.58 26.09 -11.24
N LEU A 25 3.50 25.16 -11.52
CA LEU A 25 3.55 24.41 -12.78
C LEU A 25 2.73 23.11 -12.79
N LEU A 26 2.22 22.66 -11.64
CA LEU A 26 1.48 21.40 -11.57
C LEU A 26 -0.01 21.62 -11.83
N PRO A 27 -0.61 20.89 -12.80
CA PRO A 27 -2.02 21.04 -13.10
C PRO A 27 -2.87 20.59 -11.92
N LEU A 28 -4.06 21.19 -11.78
CA LEU A 28 -4.96 20.95 -10.66
C LEU A 28 -5.29 19.46 -10.48
N TRP A 29 -5.43 18.72 -11.59
CA TRP A 29 -5.69 17.27 -11.59
C TRP A 29 -4.59 16.44 -10.92
N VAL A 30 -3.33 16.86 -11.01
CA VAL A 30 -2.22 16.16 -10.34
C VAL A 30 -2.20 16.49 -8.85
N LYS A 31 -2.66 17.68 -8.46
CA LYS A 31 -2.82 18.05 -7.05
C LYS A 31 -3.97 17.28 -6.41
N THR A 32 -5.10 17.14 -7.12
CA THR A 32 -6.27 16.42 -6.63
C THR A 32 -6.10 14.90 -6.70
N SER A 33 -5.25 14.37 -7.60
CA SER A 33 -5.01 12.92 -7.68
C SER A 33 -4.45 12.37 -6.37
N VAL A 34 -3.54 13.08 -5.69
CA VAL A 34 -2.97 12.67 -4.39
C VAL A 34 -4.05 12.45 -3.33
N PHE A 35 -5.12 13.25 -3.34
CA PHE A 35 -6.24 13.06 -2.42
C PHE A 35 -7.03 11.78 -2.68
N TRP A 36 -7.03 11.28 -3.92
CA TRP A 36 -7.69 10.03 -4.29
C TRP A 36 -6.77 8.82 -4.21
N THR A 37 -5.50 8.97 -4.57
CA THR A 37 -4.54 7.85 -4.56
C THR A 37 -4.24 7.39 -3.14
N VAL A 38 -4.21 8.27 -2.13
CA VAL A 38 -3.99 7.89 -0.73
C VAL A 38 -5.08 6.95 -0.19
N PRO A 39 -6.39 7.30 -0.22
CA PRO A 39 -7.43 6.39 0.26
C PRO A 39 -7.52 5.14 -0.61
N LEU A 40 -7.34 5.23 -1.93
CA LEU A 40 -7.31 4.05 -2.81
C LEU A 40 -6.17 3.09 -2.44
N THR A 41 -4.97 3.61 -2.17
CA THR A 41 -3.83 2.80 -1.70
C THR A 41 -4.15 2.13 -0.37
N ALA A 42 -4.79 2.84 0.56
CA ALA A 42 -5.20 2.28 1.85
C ALA A 42 -6.25 1.18 1.69
N VAL A 43 -7.24 1.36 0.82
CA VAL A 43 -8.26 0.35 0.52
C VAL A 43 -7.63 -0.89 -0.12
N ILE A 44 -6.71 -0.72 -1.07
CA ILE A 44 -6.01 -1.84 -1.70
C ILE A 44 -5.13 -2.57 -0.69
N TRP A 45 -4.43 -1.84 0.17
CA TRP A 45 -3.65 -2.44 1.26
C TRP A 45 -4.54 -3.26 2.19
N LEU A 46 -5.68 -2.72 2.62
CA LEU A 46 -6.66 -3.45 3.43
C LEU A 46 -7.19 -4.69 2.72
N PHE A 47 -7.47 -4.60 1.42
CA PHE A 47 -7.89 -5.74 0.62
C PHE A 47 -6.82 -6.84 0.59
N ILE A 48 -5.55 -6.50 0.40
CA ILE A 48 -4.44 -7.47 0.42
C ILE A 48 -4.32 -8.10 1.81
N MET A 49 -4.36 -7.30 2.88
CA MET A 49 -4.25 -7.78 4.27
C MET A 49 -5.45 -8.60 4.74
N ALA A 50 -6.57 -8.54 4.04
CA ALA A 50 -7.77 -9.30 4.32
C ALA A 50 -7.94 -10.50 3.35
N ALA A 51 -7.08 -10.63 2.34
CA ALA A 51 -7.20 -11.67 1.33
C ALA A 51 -6.93 -13.08 1.88
N ASP A 52 -6.18 -13.17 2.98
CA ASP A 52 -5.93 -14.40 3.73
C ASP A 52 -6.90 -14.58 4.92
N ASP A 53 -7.85 -13.66 5.13
CA ASP A 53 -8.81 -13.74 6.24
C ASP A 53 -9.95 -14.73 5.94
N PRO A 54 -10.02 -15.87 6.63
CA PRO A 54 -11.02 -16.91 6.38
C PRO A 54 -12.45 -16.49 6.78
N VAL A 55 -12.63 -15.43 7.58
CA VAL A 55 -13.95 -14.93 7.97
C VAL A 55 -14.66 -14.27 6.78
N LEU A 56 -13.91 -13.64 5.89
CA LEU A 56 -14.45 -12.91 4.74
C LEU A 56 -14.70 -13.83 3.53
N PHE A 57 -14.03 -14.98 3.45
CA PHE A 57 -14.10 -15.89 2.30
C PHE A 57 -14.20 -17.38 2.71
N PRO A 58 -15.29 -17.80 3.39
CA PRO A 58 -15.41 -19.16 3.94
C PRO A 58 -15.57 -20.28 2.89
N GLU A 59 -16.16 -19.97 1.73
CA GLU A 59 -16.45 -20.92 0.65
C GLU A 59 -15.33 -20.99 -0.41
N THR A 60 -14.53 -19.93 -0.51
CA THR A 60 -13.50 -19.74 -1.55
C THR A 60 -12.08 -19.69 -1.01
N ALA A 61 -11.87 -19.90 0.29
CA ALA A 61 -10.58 -19.77 0.98
C ALA A 61 -9.48 -20.54 0.23
N PRO A 62 -8.57 -19.86 -0.49
CA PRO A 62 -7.50 -20.56 -1.22
C PRO A 62 -6.48 -21.11 -0.22
N CYS A 63 -6.36 -20.51 0.97
CA CYS A 63 -5.60 -21.01 2.11
C CYS A 63 -6.55 -21.27 3.31
N PRO A 64 -7.19 -22.44 3.42
CA PRO A 64 -8.01 -22.77 4.58
C PRO A 64 -7.15 -22.84 5.83
N ARG A 65 -7.53 -22.14 6.91
CA ARG A 65 -6.93 -22.37 8.23
C ARG A 65 -7.70 -23.48 8.94
N GLU A 66 -6.94 -24.43 9.48
CA GLU A 66 -7.28 -25.57 10.34
C GLU A 66 -8.73 -26.13 10.42
N PRO A 67 -8.89 -27.48 10.43
CA PRO A 67 -7.81 -28.45 10.42
C PRO A 67 -7.18 -28.49 9.02
N TYR A 68 -5.85 -28.49 8.99
CA TYR A 68 -5.05 -28.45 7.77
C TYR A 68 -5.63 -29.41 6.74
N ARG A 69 -6.11 -28.88 5.61
CA ARG A 69 -6.54 -29.70 4.48
C ARG A 69 -5.36 -29.90 3.55
N GLU A 70 -5.25 -31.09 2.97
CA GLU A 70 -4.43 -31.28 1.79
C GLU A 70 -4.94 -30.31 0.71
N GLY A 71 -4.04 -29.47 0.20
CA GLY A 71 -4.40 -28.49 -0.82
C GLY A 71 -4.58 -29.14 -2.20
N VAL A 72 -5.25 -28.42 -3.10
CA VAL A 72 -5.57 -28.92 -4.46
C VAL A 72 -4.42 -28.72 -5.46
N ILE A 73 -3.47 -27.83 -5.16
CA ILE A 73 -2.43 -27.36 -6.10
C ILE A 73 -1.03 -27.91 -5.74
N GLY A 74 -0.65 -27.86 -4.46
CA GLY A 74 0.62 -28.38 -3.94
C GLY A 74 0.42 -29.59 -3.03
N SER A 75 1.51 -30.26 -2.69
CA SER A 75 1.53 -31.40 -1.77
C SER A 75 1.71 -30.94 -0.31
N GLY A 76 1.02 -31.62 0.61
CA GLY A 76 1.12 -31.35 2.04
C GLY A 76 0.21 -30.23 2.54
N LYS A 77 0.56 -29.70 3.72
CA LYS A 77 -0.24 -28.67 4.42
C LYS A 77 -0.09 -27.30 3.74
N VAL A 78 -1.15 -26.49 3.83
CA VAL A 78 -1.19 -25.11 3.31
C VAL A 78 -1.36 -24.09 4.43
N TRP A 79 -0.68 -22.94 4.30
CA TRP A 79 -0.76 -21.80 5.23
C TRP A 79 -1.03 -20.52 4.45
N GLY A 80 -1.87 -19.63 4.99
CA GLY A 80 -2.03 -18.27 4.49
C GLY A 80 -0.99 -17.35 5.10
N VAL A 81 -0.32 -16.54 4.26
CA VAL A 81 0.69 -15.57 4.66
C VAL A 81 0.31 -14.19 4.11
N SER A 82 0.17 -13.22 5.01
CA SER A 82 0.06 -11.80 4.69
C SER A 82 1.29 -11.04 5.18
N THR A 83 1.96 -10.32 4.27
CA THR A 83 3.08 -9.44 4.60
C THR A 83 2.62 -7.99 4.53
N PRO A 84 2.81 -7.18 5.60
CA PRO A 84 2.33 -5.79 5.60
C PRO A 84 3.14 -4.87 4.69
N PHE A 85 4.44 -5.15 4.49
CA PHE A 85 5.30 -4.42 3.58
C PHE A 85 6.49 -5.29 3.09
N PRO A 86 6.69 -5.48 1.77
CA PRO A 86 5.77 -5.13 0.69
C PRO A 86 4.40 -5.83 0.87
N PRO A 87 3.28 -5.17 0.52
CA PRO A 87 1.96 -5.74 0.76
C PRO A 87 1.71 -6.90 -0.18
N ARG A 88 1.69 -8.12 0.36
CA ARG A 88 1.45 -9.36 -0.38
C ARG A 88 0.60 -10.30 0.45
N ALA A 89 -0.20 -11.10 -0.24
CA ALA A 89 -0.99 -12.16 0.38
C ALA A 89 -0.89 -13.39 -0.51
N TYR A 90 -0.43 -14.50 0.05
CA TYR A 90 -0.24 -15.75 -0.67
C TYR A 90 -0.50 -16.97 0.21
N CYS A 91 -0.83 -18.08 -0.43
CA CYS A 91 -0.79 -19.39 0.19
C CYS A 91 0.58 -20.02 -0.05
N GLU A 92 1.13 -20.65 0.97
CA GLU A 92 2.36 -21.41 0.91
C GLU A 92 2.08 -22.87 1.28
N TRP A 93 2.62 -23.81 0.52
CA TRP A 93 2.52 -25.24 0.79
C TRP A 93 3.81 -25.79 1.38
N GLU A 94 3.72 -26.96 2.02
CA GLU A 94 4.87 -27.66 2.63
C GLU A 94 5.96 -28.04 1.61
N ASP A 95 5.59 -28.26 0.35
CA ASP A 95 6.52 -28.51 -0.75
C ASP A 95 7.15 -27.23 -1.36
N GLY A 96 6.79 -26.05 -0.83
CA GLY A 96 7.26 -24.75 -1.28
C GLY A 96 6.48 -24.17 -2.46
N THR A 97 5.38 -24.80 -2.89
CA THR A 97 4.46 -24.20 -3.85
C THR A 97 3.86 -22.91 -3.27
N VAL A 98 3.71 -21.87 -4.08
CA VAL A 98 3.12 -20.58 -3.66
C VAL A 98 2.01 -20.18 -4.62
N TYR A 99 0.89 -19.70 -4.07
CA TYR A 99 -0.24 -19.18 -4.84
C TYR A 99 -0.61 -17.78 -4.35
N GLU A 100 -0.55 -16.78 -5.24
CA GLU A 100 -0.91 -15.40 -4.89
C GLU A 100 -2.43 -15.23 -4.79
N LEU A 101 -2.89 -14.67 -3.67
CA LEU A 101 -4.31 -14.47 -3.37
C LEU A 101 -4.89 -13.20 -4.01
N ALA A 102 -4.05 -12.18 -4.15
CA ALA A 102 -4.46 -10.88 -4.67
C ALA A 102 -3.62 -10.48 -5.90
N PRO A 103 -3.57 -11.32 -6.96
CA PRO A 103 -2.80 -11.02 -8.15
C PRO A 103 -3.36 -9.72 -8.79
N GLY A 104 -2.48 -8.74 -8.97
CA GLY A 104 -2.84 -7.41 -9.49
C GLY A 104 -3.15 -6.35 -8.43
N ALA A 105 -3.59 -6.71 -7.22
CA ALA A 105 -3.76 -5.74 -6.14
C ALA A 105 -2.41 -5.18 -5.68
N GLU A 106 -1.38 -6.03 -5.60
CA GLU A 106 0.00 -5.61 -5.35
C GLU A 106 0.47 -4.60 -6.41
N PHE A 107 0.21 -4.87 -7.69
CA PHE A 107 0.56 -3.96 -8.79
C PHE A 107 -0.16 -2.61 -8.64
N LEU A 108 -1.47 -2.61 -8.38
CA LEU A 108 -2.24 -1.39 -8.18
C LEU A 108 -1.76 -0.59 -6.96
N PHE A 109 -1.42 -1.27 -5.85
CA PHE A 109 -0.82 -0.64 -4.68
C PHE A 109 0.44 0.13 -5.08
N TRP A 110 1.36 -0.50 -5.81
CA TRP A 110 2.60 0.14 -6.23
C TRP A 110 2.37 1.32 -7.17
N VAL A 111 1.41 1.22 -8.11
CA VAL A 111 1.06 2.32 -9.01
C VAL A 111 0.55 3.52 -8.21
N PHE A 112 -0.42 3.35 -7.31
CA PHE A 112 -0.97 4.46 -6.53
C PHE A 112 0.02 5.01 -5.50
N PHE A 113 0.83 4.14 -4.91
CA PHE A 113 1.93 4.54 -4.03
C PHE A 113 2.94 5.40 -4.79
N ALA A 114 3.38 4.99 -5.98
CA ALA A 114 4.33 5.74 -6.79
C ALA A 114 3.77 7.10 -7.22
N LEU A 115 2.52 7.17 -7.66
CA LEU A 115 1.85 8.42 -8.02
C LEU A 115 1.84 9.41 -6.83
N THR A 116 1.52 8.90 -5.65
CA THR A 116 1.50 9.68 -4.40
C THR A 116 2.91 10.15 -4.03
N ALA A 117 3.88 9.23 -4.02
CA ALA A 117 5.26 9.48 -3.62
C ALA A 117 5.94 10.50 -4.53
N VAL A 118 5.78 10.37 -5.85
CA VAL A 118 6.37 11.30 -6.84
C VAL A 118 5.77 12.70 -6.70
N ALA A 119 4.45 12.81 -6.54
CA ALA A 119 3.79 14.10 -6.36
C ALA A 119 4.23 14.80 -5.06
N LEU A 120 4.28 14.05 -3.95
CA LEU A 120 4.78 14.58 -2.68
C LEU A 120 6.27 14.93 -2.74
N ALA A 121 7.10 14.14 -3.41
CA ALA A 121 8.52 14.44 -3.60
C ALA A 121 8.70 15.74 -4.40
N ALA A 122 7.92 15.95 -5.46
CA ALA A 122 7.93 17.20 -6.23
C ALA A 122 7.49 18.40 -5.36
N GLY A 123 6.44 18.23 -4.55
CA GLY A 123 6.00 19.23 -3.60
C GLY A 123 7.06 19.57 -2.55
N LEU A 124 7.70 18.56 -1.96
CA LEU A 124 8.78 18.73 -0.99
C LEU A 124 9.98 19.44 -1.61
N TRP A 125 10.37 19.04 -2.83
CA TRP A 125 11.44 19.70 -3.57
C TRP A 125 11.15 21.17 -3.82
N HIS A 126 9.92 21.51 -4.20
CA HIS A 126 9.50 22.89 -4.39
C HIS A 126 9.55 23.69 -3.09
N ALA A 127 9.02 23.13 -1.99
CA ALA A 127 9.07 23.73 -0.67
C ALA A 127 10.50 24.01 -0.19
N LEU A 128 11.45 23.10 -0.49
CA LEU A 128 12.85 23.27 -0.16
C LEU A 128 13.54 24.34 -1.04
N ARG A 129 13.16 24.46 -2.31
CA ARG A 129 13.74 25.46 -3.22
C ARG A 129 13.19 26.87 -3.03
N ASP A 130 11.91 27.01 -2.73
CA ASP A 130 11.27 28.31 -2.48
C ASP A 130 10.44 28.25 -1.20
N PRO A 131 11.08 28.36 -0.02
CA PRO A 131 10.39 28.24 1.27
C PRO A 131 9.38 29.37 1.52
N ARG A 132 9.49 30.50 0.80
CA ARG A 132 8.52 31.60 0.90
C ARG A 132 7.15 31.20 0.34
N SER A 133 7.09 30.21 -0.55
CA SER A 133 5.84 29.65 -1.06
C SER A 133 4.97 29.03 0.06
N LEU A 134 5.56 28.61 1.18
CA LEU A 134 4.86 28.02 2.32
C LEU A 134 4.23 29.05 3.28
N LEU A 135 4.59 30.32 3.14
CA LEU A 135 4.13 31.44 3.99
C LEU A 135 2.89 32.15 3.43
N ARG A 136 2.44 31.77 2.22
CA ARG A 136 1.15 32.17 1.65
C ARG A 136 0.04 31.21 2.07
#